data_AF-A0A661RLL5-F1
#
_entry.id   AF-A0A661RLL5-F1
#
_cell.length_a   1.000
_cell.length_b   1.000
_cell.length_c   1.000
_cell.angle_alpha   90.00
_cell.angle_beta   90.00
_cell.angle_gamma   90.00
#
_symmetry.space_group_name_H-M   'P 1'
#
loop_
_entity.id
_entity.type
_entity.pdbx_description
1 polymer ?
#
loop_
_entity_poly.entity_id
_entity_poly.type
_entity_poly.pdbx_seq_one_letter_code
_entity_poly.pdbx_strand_id
1 'polypeptide(L)'
;MFLQLNYPKNFKAISGFGVQAKLLGQVFRLGKSKWFEQNSDMPDDIKAMIFELQNKGRTVMILARDNDIQGILSVSDVLKPESKQAIKELHDEKPKVVMLTGDNLQTARTIAKEVNVDDVEAEVRPEEKSGRVKAFQQNNVLVGMVGDGINDAPALAQADIR
;
A
#
# COMPACT_ATOMS: atom_id res chain seq x y z
N MET A 1 8.31 20.97 -21.12
CA MET A 1 9.41 21.37 -20.21
C MET A 1 10.00 20.09 -19.65
N PHE A 2 11.23 19.73 -19.99
CA PHE A 2 11.87 18.54 -19.44
C PHE A 2 12.44 18.87 -18.07
N LEU A 3 12.12 18.07 -17.06
CA LEU A 3 12.78 18.15 -15.75
C LEU A 3 14.23 17.70 -15.91
N GLN A 4 15.17 18.59 -15.63
CA GLN A 4 16.59 18.26 -15.62
C GLN A 4 16.94 17.64 -14.27
N LEU A 5 17.41 16.39 -14.30
CA LEU A 5 17.82 15.67 -13.09
C LEU A 5 19.28 16.00 -12.74
N ASN A 6 19.52 16.23 -11.45
CA ASN A 6 20.87 16.45 -10.92
C ASN A 6 21.42 15.16 -10.29
N TYR A 7 22.69 14.86 -10.53
CA TYR A 7 23.35 13.72 -9.89
C TYR A 7 23.52 13.95 -8.38
N PRO A 8 23.02 13.02 -7.53
CA PRO A 8 23.20 13.10 -6.09
C PRO A 8 24.64 12.78 -5.68
N LYS A 9 25.13 13.45 -4.64
CA LYS A 9 26.37 13.07 -3.91
C LYS A 9 26.00 12.45 -2.56
N ASN A 10 26.84 11.56 -2.05
CA ASN A 10 26.67 10.94 -0.72
C ASN A 10 25.27 10.33 -0.49
N PHE A 11 24.75 9.62 -1.48
CA PHE A 11 23.47 8.91 -1.36
C PHE A 11 23.53 7.86 -0.24
N LYS A 12 22.47 7.79 0.56
CA LYS A 12 22.26 6.80 1.62
C LYS A 12 20.82 6.32 1.59
N ALA A 13 20.63 5.00 1.60
CA ALA A 13 19.35 4.38 1.90
C ALA A 13 19.31 4.05 3.40
N ILE A 14 18.26 4.51 4.08
CA ILE A 14 18.05 4.29 5.51
C ILE A 14 16.85 3.35 5.64
N SER A 15 17.14 2.10 5.97
CA SER A 15 16.13 1.05 6.05
C SER A 15 14.97 1.44 6.97
N GLY A 16 13.74 1.25 6.50
CA GLY A 16 12.51 1.59 7.22
C GLY A 16 12.13 3.08 7.21
N PHE A 17 13.04 3.98 6.80
CA PHE A 17 12.81 5.43 6.84
C PHE A 17 12.74 6.07 5.45
N GLY A 18 13.75 5.88 4.61
CA GLY A 18 13.79 6.53 3.29
C GLY A 18 15.20 6.68 2.73
N VAL A 19 15.42 7.75 1.96
CA VAL A 19 16.70 8.05 1.30
C VAL A 19 17.18 9.46 1.63
N GLN A 20 18.50 9.63 1.69
CA GLN A 20 19.16 10.92 1.85
C GLN A 20 20.25 11.10 0.80
N ALA A 21 20.41 12.31 0.28
CA ALA A 21 21.53 12.65 -0.60
C ALA A 21 21.87 14.15 -0.51
N LYS A 22 23.04 14.54 -1.01
CA LYS A 22 23.43 15.94 -1.18
C LYS A 22 23.20 16.35 -2.64
N LEU A 23 22.39 17.39 -2.84
CA LEU A 23 22.10 18.00 -4.14
C LEU A 23 22.37 19.50 -4.04
N LEU A 24 23.09 20.07 -5.01
CA LEU A 24 23.40 21.51 -5.07
C LEU A 24 23.99 22.08 -3.75
N GLY A 25 24.77 21.28 -3.03
CA GLY A 25 25.36 21.72 -1.75
C GLY A 25 24.48 21.49 -0.50
N GLN A 26 23.21 21.11 -0.66
CA GLN A 26 22.23 20.95 0.41
C GLN A 26 21.87 19.48 0.64
N VAL A 27 21.48 19.11 1.86
CA VAL A 27 21.06 17.74 2.18
C VAL A 27 19.58 17.59 1.91
N PHE A 28 19.20 16.67 1.04
CA PHE A 28 17.81 16.31 0.82
C PHE A 28 17.51 14.97 1.50
N ARG A 29 16.35 14.89 2.14
CA ARG A 29 15.77 13.67 2.70
C ARG A 29 14.40 13.44 2.09
N LEU A 30 14.14 12.22 1.64
CA LEU A 30 12.83 11.78 1.18
C LEU A 30 12.48 10.48 1.89
N GLY A 31 11.40 10.46 2.67
CA GLY A 31 11.01 9.25 3.40
C GLY A 31 9.73 9.35 4.21
N LYS A 32 9.41 8.31 4.96
CA LYS A 32 8.17 8.19 5.76
C LYS A 32 8.09 9.28 6.83
N SER A 33 6.86 9.65 7.22
CA SER A 33 6.59 10.66 8.27
C SER A 33 7.37 10.40 9.57
N LYS A 34 7.48 9.14 9.98
CA LYS A 34 8.22 8.70 11.19
C LYS A 34 9.69 9.13 11.23
N TRP A 35 10.31 9.37 10.08
CA TRP A 35 11.69 9.88 10.05
C TRP A 35 11.79 11.35 10.52
N PHE A 36 10.68 12.09 10.41
CA PHE A 36 10.61 13.52 10.70
C PHE A 36 9.92 13.84 12.03
N GLU A 37 9.21 12.87 12.63
CA GLU A 37 8.53 13.02 13.93
C GLU A 37 9.47 13.38 15.09
N GLN A 38 10.75 13.00 15.01
CA GLN A 38 11.75 13.33 16.04
C GLN A 38 12.23 14.80 15.99
N ASN A 39 12.00 15.49 14.87
CA ASN A 39 12.32 16.91 14.71
C ASN A 39 11.00 17.70 14.81
N SER A 40 10.68 18.16 16.01
CA SER A 40 9.40 18.74 16.48
C SER A 40 8.78 19.91 15.69
N ASP A 41 9.37 20.32 14.57
CA ASP A 41 9.04 21.55 13.85
C ASP A 41 8.02 21.36 12.71
N MET A 42 7.41 20.18 12.59
CA MET A 42 6.39 19.95 11.56
C MET A 42 5.11 20.74 11.89
N PRO A 43 4.64 21.61 10.97
CA PRO A 43 3.39 22.33 11.14
C PRO A 43 2.18 21.40 11.31
N ASP A 44 1.18 21.82 12.07
CA ASP A 44 0.02 20.98 12.41
C ASP A 44 -0.90 20.71 11.21
N ASP A 45 -0.98 21.63 10.26
CA ASP A 45 -1.68 21.44 8.98
C ASP A 45 -1.02 20.35 8.12
N ILE A 46 0.31 20.30 8.08
CA ILE A 46 1.07 19.24 7.42
C ILE A 46 0.83 17.89 8.12
N LYS A 47 0.82 17.84 9.45
CA LYS A 47 0.49 16.61 10.20
C LYS A 47 -0.93 16.14 9.88
N ALA A 48 -1.91 17.05 9.87
CA ALA A 48 -3.30 16.73 9.54
C ALA A 48 -3.42 16.19 8.10
N MET A 49 -2.74 16.80 7.13
CA MET A 49 -2.72 16.35 5.74
C MET A 49 -2.10 14.96 5.60
N ILE A 50 -0.98 14.68 6.29
CA ILE A 50 -0.35 13.36 6.31
C ILE A 50 -1.34 12.33 6.86
N PHE A 51 -1.99 12.63 7.98
CA PHE A 51 -2.97 11.75 8.62
C PHE A 51 -4.15 11.47 7.68
N GLU A 52 -4.70 12.47 7.01
CA GLU A 52 -5.78 12.28 6.03
C GLU A 52 -5.37 11.39 4.86
N LEU A 53 -4.18 11.61 4.30
CA LEU A 53 -3.67 10.82 3.17
C LEU A 53 -3.40 9.37 3.57
N GLN A 54 -2.83 9.15 4.75
CA GLN A 54 -2.62 7.81 5.32
C GLN A 54 -3.96 7.12 5.60
N ASN A 55 -4.96 7.85 6.10
CA ASN A 55 -6.30 7.32 6.31
C ASN A 55 -7.00 6.92 5.01
N LYS A 56 -6.60 7.49 3.88
CA LYS A 56 -7.02 7.09 2.52
C LYS A 56 -6.16 5.95 1.97
N GLY A 57 -5.40 5.25 2.81
CA GLY A 57 -4.57 4.11 2.43
C GLY A 57 -3.33 4.46 1.61
N ARG A 58 -2.97 5.75 1.50
CA ARG A 58 -1.85 6.18 0.66
C ARG A 58 -0.53 6.08 1.40
N THR A 59 0.51 5.70 0.67
CA THR A 59 1.88 5.87 1.16
C THR A 59 2.25 7.34 1.10
N VAL A 60 2.69 7.90 2.23
CA VAL A 60 3.03 9.32 2.35
C VAL A 60 4.51 9.46 2.69
N MET A 61 5.22 10.24 1.88
CA MET A 61 6.64 10.58 2.03
C MET A 61 6.81 12.09 2.13
N ILE A 62 7.76 12.53 2.95
CA ILE A 62 8.08 13.94 3.16
C ILE A 62 9.41 14.21 2.47
N LEU A 63 9.44 15.28 1.67
CA LEU A 63 10.67 15.85 1.12
C LEU A 63 11.13 16.98 2.03
N ALA A 64 12.32 16.87 2.57
CA ALA A 64 12.96 17.94 3.33
C ALA A 64 14.30 18.32 2.71
N ARG A 65 14.62 19.61 2.81
CA ARG A 65 15.91 20.19 2.46
C ARG A 65 16.53 20.74 3.72
N ASP A 66 17.65 20.16 4.11
CA ASP A 66 18.28 20.31 5.41
C ASP A 66 17.26 19.98 6.53
N ASN A 67 16.74 20.97 7.24
CA ASN A 67 15.67 20.81 8.23
C ASN A 67 14.30 21.32 7.77
N ASP A 68 14.21 21.94 6.60
CA ASP A 68 12.99 22.56 6.10
C ASP A 68 12.18 21.59 5.25
N ILE A 69 10.92 21.34 5.64
CA ILE A 69 9.98 20.55 4.83
C ILE A 69 9.66 21.32 3.55
N GLN A 70 9.90 20.70 2.39
CA GLN A 70 9.63 21.27 1.08
C GLN A 70 8.29 20.79 0.50
N GLY A 71 7.78 19.66 0.98
CA GLY A 71 6.48 19.14 0.57
C GLY A 71 6.27 17.68 0.91
N ILE A 72 5.11 17.18 0.50
CA ILE A 72 4.68 15.79 0.67
C ILE A 72 4.52 15.15 -0.70
N LEU A 73 5.06 13.93 -0.86
CA LEU A 73 4.73 13.03 -1.94
C LEU A 73 3.76 11.96 -1.41
N SER A 74 2.62 11.80 -2.07
CA SER A 74 1.68 10.73 -1.79
C SER A 74 1.61 9.79 -2.99
N VAL A 75 1.77 8.49 -2.73
CA VAL A 75 1.67 7.43 -3.72
C VAL A 75 0.57 6.48 -3.29
N SER A 76 -0.25 6.08 -4.24
CA SER A 76 -1.28 5.06 -4.06
C SER A 76 -1.34 4.21 -5.30
N ASP A 77 -1.53 2.91 -5.12
CA ASP A 77 -1.89 2.06 -6.24
C ASP A 77 -3.29 2.46 -6.71
N VAL A 78 -3.42 2.70 -8.01
CA VAL A 78 -4.70 3.04 -8.62
C VAL A 78 -5.45 1.75 -8.83
N LEU A 79 -6.64 1.64 -8.23
CA LEU A 79 -7.55 0.55 -8.53
C LEU A 79 -7.85 0.57 -10.02
N LYS A 80 -7.71 -0.59 -10.65
CA LYS A 80 -8.10 -0.76 -12.03
C LYS A 80 -9.61 -0.50 -12.16
N PRO A 81 -10.06 0.35 -13.10
CA PRO A 81 -11.49 0.66 -13.26
C PRO A 81 -12.36 -0.60 -13.37
N GLU A 82 -11.84 -1.64 -14.04
CA GLU A 82 -12.49 -2.94 -14.19
C GLU A 82 -12.69 -3.69 -12.87
N SER A 83 -11.90 -3.43 -11.82
CA SER A 83 -12.02 -4.14 -10.54
C SER A 83 -13.39 -3.91 -9.90
N LYS A 84 -13.89 -2.68 -9.93
CA LYS A 84 -15.21 -2.37 -9.34
C LYS A 84 -16.35 -3.07 -10.08
N GLN A 85 -16.24 -3.14 -11.40
CA GLN A 85 -17.21 -3.85 -12.23
C GLN A 85 -17.14 -5.36 -12.00
N ALA A 86 -15.94 -5.93 -11.92
CA ALA A 86 -15.75 -7.36 -11.67
C ALA A 86 -16.31 -7.79 -10.29
N ILE A 87 -16.07 -7.01 -9.24
CA ILE A 87 -16.65 -7.30 -7.90
C ILE A 87 -18.17 -7.25 -7.95
N LYS A 88 -18.75 -6.28 -8.66
CA LYS A 88 -20.19 -6.18 -8.83
C LYS A 88 -20.76 -7.42 -9.55
N GLU A 89 -20.15 -7.84 -10.64
CA GLU A 89 -20.56 -9.04 -11.38
C GLU A 89 -20.45 -10.31 -10.52
N LEU A 90 -19.41 -10.41 -9.70
CA LEU A 90 -19.31 -11.48 -8.71
C LEU A 90 -20.45 -11.40 -7.70
N HIS A 91 -20.82 -10.23 -7.21
CA HIS A 91 -21.96 -10.11 -6.28
C HIS A 91 -23.29 -10.50 -6.92
N ASP A 92 -23.48 -10.27 -8.22
CA ASP A 92 -24.69 -10.69 -8.94
C ASP A 92 -24.85 -12.23 -8.97
N GLU A 93 -23.72 -12.96 -8.96
CA GLU A 93 -23.66 -14.43 -8.85
C GLU A 93 -23.72 -14.94 -7.40
N LYS A 94 -23.72 -14.03 -6.42
CA LYS A 94 -23.81 -14.27 -4.96
C LYS A 94 -22.67 -14.99 -4.22
N PRO A 95 -21.41 -15.16 -4.71
CA PRO A 95 -20.29 -15.45 -3.82
C PRO A 95 -20.02 -14.31 -2.81
N LYS A 96 -19.53 -14.69 -1.63
CA LYS A 96 -18.84 -13.76 -0.73
C LYS A 96 -17.47 -13.45 -1.31
N VAL A 97 -17.14 -12.16 -1.47
CA VAL A 97 -15.83 -11.72 -1.96
C VAL A 97 -14.97 -11.28 -0.78
N VAL A 98 -13.77 -11.84 -0.68
CA VAL A 98 -12.81 -11.54 0.39
C VAL A 98 -11.51 -11.03 -0.23
N MET A 99 -10.99 -9.92 0.29
CA MET A 99 -9.67 -9.39 -0.08
C MET A 99 -8.61 -9.99 0.83
N LEU A 100 -7.61 -10.65 0.24
CA LEU A 100 -6.45 -11.21 0.94
C LEU A 100 -5.17 -10.47 0.52
N THR A 101 -4.60 -9.64 1.40
CA THR A 101 -3.46 -8.77 1.08
C THR A 101 -2.38 -8.77 2.17
N GLY A 102 -1.14 -8.46 1.76
CA GLY A 102 -0.02 -8.20 2.66
C GLY A 102 0.07 -6.75 3.13
N ASP A 103 -0.78 -5.86 2.59
CA ASP A 103 -0.85 -4.46 3.02
C ASP A 103 -1.34 -4.33 4.46
N ASN A 104 -1.10 -3.17 5.06
CA ASN A 104 -1.68 -2.85 6.36
C ASN A 104 -3.22 -2.79 6.28
N LEU A 105 -3.87 -3.04 7.42
CA LEU A 105 -5.33 -3.12 7.51
C LEU A 105 -6.06 -1.86 7.04
N GLN A 106 -5.47 -0.68 7.27
CA GLN A 106 -6.12 0.59 6.94
C GLN A 106 -6.16 0.85 5.43
N THR A 107 -5.04 0.59 4.74
CA THR A 107 -4.97 0.61 3.29
C THR A 107 -5.94 -0.40 2.69
N ALA A 108 -5.91 -1.65 3.15
CA ALA A 108 -6.76 -2.72 2.66
C ALA A 108 -8.27 -2.39 2.81
N ARG A 109 -8.69 -1.88 3.97
CA ARG A 109 -10.08 -1.45 4.21
C ARG A 109 -10.52 -0.30 3.33
N THR A 110 -9.63 0.65 3.05
CA THR A 110 -9.94 1.77 2.16
C THR A 110 -10.24 1.25 0.75
N ILE A 111 -9.36 0.39 0.23
CA ILE A 111 -9.51 -0.23 -1.10
C ILE A 111 -10.78 -1.09 -1.15
N ALA A 112 -10.98 -1.95 -0.16
CA ALA A 112 -12.15 -2.83 -0.08
C ALA A 112 -13.47 -2.05 -0.08
N LYS A 113 -13.53 -0.90 0.61
CA LYS A 113 -14.69 -0.01 0.61
C LYS A 113 -14.94 0.62 -0.76
N GLU A 114 -13.89 0.96 -1.50
CA GLU A 114 -14.00 1.61 -2.81
C GLU A 114 -14.58 0.67 -3.88
N VAL A 115 -14.22 -0.61 -3.83
CA VAL A 115 -14.71 -1.66 -4.74
C VAL A 115 -15.85 -2.51 -4.19
N ASN A 116 -16.28 -2.27 -2.95
CA ASN A 116 -17.36 -3.00 -2.25
C ASN A 116 -17.06 -4.49 -2.04
N VAL A 117 -15.92 -4.84 -1.44
CA VAL A 117 -15.60 -6.21 -1.02
C VAL A 117 -16.22 -6.50 0.36
N ASP A 118 -16.67 -7.73 0.60
CA ASP A 118 -17.42 -8.09 1.82
C ASP A 118 -16.52 -8.20 3.07
N ASP A 119 -15.27 -8.64 2.89
CA ASP A 119 -14.36 -8.90 4.00
C ASP A 119 -12.90 -8.67 3.61
N VAL A 120 -12.05 -8.39 4.61
CA VAL A 120 -10.63 -8.07 4.41
C VAL A 120 -9.77 -8.82 5.41
N GLU A 121 -8.82 -9.59 4.87
CA GLU A 121 -7.71 -10.16 5.61
C GLU A 121 -6.41 -9.49 5.14
N ALA A 122 -5.89 -8.61 5.99
CA ALA A 122 -4.71 -7.78 5.73
C ALA A 122 -3.48 -8.31 6.48
N GLU A 123 -2.29 -7.78 6.14
CA GLU A 123 -0.99 -8.15 6.73
C GLU A 123 -0.66 -9.65 6.60
N VAL A 124 -1.27 -10.34 5.64
CA VAL A 124 -1.06 -11.78 5.39
C VAL A 124 0.18 -11.98 4.53
N ARG A 125 1.13 -12.75 5.04
CA ARG A 125 2.38 -13.05 4.32
C ARG A 125 2.13 -14.03 3.17
N PRO A 126 2.93 -14.00 2.09
CA PRO A 126 2.79 -14.94 0.97
C PRO A 126 2.68 -16.41 1.39
N GLU A 127 3.47 -16.83 2.39
CA GLU A 127 3.51 -18.20 2.89
C GLU A 127 2.26 -18.58 3.72
N GLU A 128 1.55 -17.58 4.25
CA GLU A 128 0.35 -17.77 5.08
C GLU A 128 -0.93 -17.83 4.22
N LYS A 129 -0.91 -17.26 3.00
CA LYS A 129 -2.09 -17.15 2.14
C LYS A 129 -2.76 -18.49 1.84
N SER A 130 -1.99 -19.54 1.56
CA SER A 130 -2.54 -20.88 1.30
C SER A 130 -3.28 -21.45 2.52
N GLY A 131 -2.79 -21.18 3.73
CA GLY A 131 -3.46 -21.55 4.97
C GLY A 131 -4.80 -20.83 5.15
N ARG A 132 -4.90 -19.56 4.72
CA ARG A 132 -6.16 -18.79 4.73
C ARG A 132 -7.17 -19.34 3.73
N VAL A 133 -6.74 -19.65 2.50
CA VAL A 133 -7.59 -20.31 1.50
C VAL A 133 -8.14 -21.64 2.05
N LYS A 134 -7.27 -22.47 2.64
CA LYS A 134 -7.67 -23.73 3.28
C LYS A 134 -8.67 -23.53 4.43
N ALA A 135 -8.55 -22.45 5.19
CA ALA A 135 -9.50 -22.11 6.25
C ALA A 135 -10.87 -21.72 5.67
N PHE A 136 -10.91 -20.98 4.56
CA PHE A 136 -12.16 -20.65 3.86
C PHE A 136 -12.84 -21.88 3.26
N GLN A 137 -12.07 -22.87 2.81
CA GLN A 137 -12.61 -24.13 2.28
C GLN A 137 -13.25 -25.04 3.34
N GLN A 138 -13.14 -24.69 4.63
CA GLN A 138 -13.83 -25.42 5.68
C GLN A 138 -15.35 -25.40 5.46
N ASN A 139 -16.04 -26.43 5.97
CA ASN A 139 -17.49 -26.58 5.81
C ASN A 139 -17.97 -26.71 4.35
N ASN A 140 -17.14 -27.30 3.47
CA ASN A 140 -17.44 -27.57 2.05
C ASN A 140 -17.72 -26.32 1.22
N VAL A 141 -17.13 -25.18 1.57
CA VAL A 141 -17.19 -23.98 0.75
C VAL A 141 -16.18 -24.11 -0.39
N LEU A 142 -16.64 -23.94 -1.63
CA LEU A 142 -15.76 -23.84 -2.80
C LEU A 142 -15.13 -22.45 -2.84
N VAL A 143 -13.82 -22.39 -3.04
CA VAL A 143 -13.05 -21.14 -3.04
C VAL A 143 -12.40 -20.93 -4.40
N GLY A 144 -12.78 -19.85 -5.08
CA GLY A 144 -12.03 -19.32 -6.21
C GLY A 144 -11.02 -18.27 -5.74
N MET A 145 -9.81 -18.30 -6.29
CA MET A 145 -8.76 -17.32 -5.98
C MET A 145 -8.24 -16.66 -7.26
N VAL A 146 -8.04 -15.35 -7.21
CA VAL A 146 -7.40 -14.55 -8.26
C VAL A 146 -6.18 -13.86 -7.66
N GLY A 147 -5.04 -13.87 -8.36
CA GLY A 147 -3.78 -13.30 -7.89
C GLY A 147 -2.75 -13.12 -9.00
N ASP A 148 -1.58 -12.57 -8.68
CA ASP A 148 -0.53 -12.27 -9.67
C ASP A 148 0.26 -13.49 -10.16
N GLY A 149 0.04 -14.65 -9.52
CA GLY A 149 0.67 -15.92 -9.86
C GLY A 149 2.12 -16.08 -9.41
N ILE A 150 2.81 -15.00 -8.98
CA ILE A 150 4.20 -15.06 -8.50
C ILE A 150 4.21 -15.18 -6.98
N ASN A 151 3.56 -14.24 -6.30
CA ASN A 151 3.48 -14.21 -4.84
C ASN A 151 2.34 -15.10 -4.32
N ASP A 152 1.37 -15.39 -5.18
CA ASP A 152 0.13 -16.08 -4.82
C ASP A 152 0.11 -17.55 -5.27
N ALA A 153 1.17 -18.06 -5.91
CA ALA A 153 1.18 -19.40 -6.50
C ALA A 153 0.74 -20.52 -5.52
N PRO A 154 1.23 -20.58 -4.27
CA PRO A 154 0.81 -21.62 -3.32
C PRO A 154 -0.67 -21.53 -2.95
N ALA A 155 -1.21 -20.31 -2.89
CA ALA A 155 -2.60 -20.07 -2.52
C ALA A 155 -3.55 -20.35 -3.71
N LEU A 156 -3.16 -19.97 -4.93
CA LEU A 156 -3.86 -20.32 -6.18
C LEU A 156 -3.93 -21.83 -6.40
N ALA A 157 -2.88 -22.58 -6.04
CA ALA A 157 -2.87 -24.04 -6.12
C ALA A 157 -3.75 -24.72 -5.04
N GLN A 158 -4.01 -24.04 -3.92
CA GLN A 158 -4.88 -24.54 -2.86
C GLN A 158 -6.36 -24.31 -3.17
N ALA A 159 -6.70 -23.28 -3.95
CA ALA A 159 -8.07 -22.93 -4.33
C ALA A 159 -8.68 -23.99 -5.27
N ASP A 160 -10.01 -24.08 -5.26
CA ASP A 160 -10.77 -24.98 -6.15
C ASP A 160 -10.79 -24.46 -7.59
N ILE A 161 -10.68 -23.14 -7.75
CA ILE A 161 -10.68 -22.43 -9.03
C ILE A 161 -9.58 -21.35 -9.00
N ARG A 162 -8.81 -21.23 -10.08
CA ARG A 162 -7.68 -20.29 -10.24
C ARG A 162 -7.70 -19.59 -11.59
#